data_AF-A0A519Z1Z6-F1
#
_entry.id   AF-A0A519Z1Z6-F1
#
_cell.length_a   1.000
_cell.length_b   1.000
_cell.length_c   1.000
_cell.angle_alpha   90.00
_cell.angle_beta   90.00
_cell.angle_gamma   90.00
#
_symmetry.space_group_name_H-M   'P 1'
#
loop_
_entity.id
_entity.type
_entity.pdbx_description
1 polymer ?
#
loop_
_entity_poly.entity_id
_entity_poly.type
_entity_poly.pdbx_seq_one_letter_code
_entity_poly.pdbx_strand_id
1 'polypeptide(L)' 'LTPMVAEAFKQVNPSDPKAAETEYAQRNPTKRLGLPGEVAKVVAFLLSEDASYVNGQTIAIDGGESNSYGNV' A
#
# COMPACT_ATOMS: atom_id res chain seq x y z
N LEU A 1 6.65 9.03 0.73
CA LEU A 1 5.53 8.82 1.68
C LEU A 1 4.58 10.00 1.59
N THR A 2 3.30 9.80 1.85
CA THR A 2 2.40 10.95 2.10
C THR A 2 2.79 11.62 3.43
N PRO A 3 2.47 12.90 3.64
CA PRO A 3 2.78 13.59 4.90
C PRO A 3 2.24 12.86 6.13
N MET A 4 1.01 12.36 6.06
CA MET A 4 0.38 11.60 7.14
C MET A 4 1.18 10.35 7.55
N VAL A 5 1.62 9.55 6.58
CA VAL A 5 2.38 8.32 6.86
C VAL A 5 3.79 8.64 7.38
N ALA A 6 4.41 9.70 6.86
CA ALA A 6 5.70 10.15 7.35
C ALA A 6 5.62 10.59 8.83
N GLU A 7 4.60 11.34 9.22
CA GLU A 7 4.39 11.72 10.62
C GLU A 7 4.08 10.52 11.51
N ALA A 8 3.32 9.53 11.01
CA ALA A 8 3.06 8.31 11.77
C ALA A 8 4.36 7.57 12.15
N PHE A 9 5.32 7.41 11.23
CA PHE A 9 6.58 6.75 11.56
C PHE A 9 7.47 7.55 12.51
N LYS A 10 7.42 8.89 12.44
CA LYS A 10 8.08 9.75 13.44
C LYS A 10 7.49 9.57 14.84
N GLN A 11 6.19 9.31 14.96
CA GLN A 11 5.56 9.03 16.25
C GLN A 11 5.93 7.63 16.76
N VAL A 12 6.02 6.63 15.87
CA VAL A 12 6.36 5.24 16.23
C VAL A 12 7.79 5.13 16.74
N ASN A 13 8.76 5.70 16.03
CA ASN A 13 10.16 5.74 16.46
C ASN A 13 10.75 7.13 16.18
N PRO A 14 10.68 8.06 17.14
CA PRO A 14 11.18 9.42 16.96
C PRO A 14 12.69 9.50 16.70
N SER A 15 13.46 8.56 17.25
CA SER A 15 14.93 8.50 17.09
C SER A 15 15.37 7.94 15.74
N ASP A 16 14.59 7.01 15.17
CA ASP A 16 14.84 6.44 13.85
C ASP A 16 13.53 6.09 13.13
N PRO A 17 12.88 7.09 12.49
CA PRO A 17 11.64 6.87 11.75
C PRO A 17 11.83 5.92 10.55
N LYS A 18 13.06 5.81 10.02
CA LYS A 18 13.34 4.96 8.86
C LYS A 18 13.39 3.48 9.26
N ALA A 19 13.89 3.17 10.44
CA ALA A 19 13.79 1.84 11.01
C ALA A 19 12.32 1.44 11.21
N ALA A 20 11.48 2.33 11.74
CA ALA A 20 10.04 2.07 11.89
C ALA A 20 9.34 1.82 10.54
N GLU A 21 9.65 2.60 9.51
CA GLU A 21 9.16 2.37 8.15
C GLU A 21 9.58 0.98 7.62
N THR A 22 10.86 0.64 7.79
CA THR A 22 11.44 -0.62 7.30
C THR A 22 10.84 -1.84 7.99
N GLU A 23 10.65 -1.75 9.31
CA GLU A 23 10.02 -2.80 10.12
C GLU A 23 8.54 -2.97 9.73
N TYR A 24 7.80 -1.87 9.60
CA TYR A 24 6.40 -1.90 9.19
C TYR A 24 6.23 -2.60 7.83
N ALA A 25 7.09 -2.26 6.87
CA ALA A 25 7.07 -2.84 5.54
C ALA A 25 7.28 -4.36 5.51
N GLN A 26 7.86 -4.97 6.55
CA GLN A 26 8.07 -6.42 6.61
C GLN A 26 6.76 -7.22 6.66
N ARG A 27 5.66 -6.62 7.10
CA ARG A 27 4.33 -7.27 7.12
C ARG A 27 3.77 -7.47 5.71
N ASN A 28 4.13 -6.56 4.80
CA ASN A 28 3.76 -6.66 3.42
C ASN A 28 4.47 -7.84 2.74
N PRO A 29 3.80 -8.70 1.96
CA PRO A 29 4.46 -9.78 1.22
C PRO A 29 5.60 -9.30 0.32
N THR A 30 5.50 -8.09 -0.23
CA THR A 30 6.54 -7.48 -1.07
C THR A 30 7.69 -6.83 -0.28
N LYS A 31 7.61 -6.80 1.06
CA LYS A 31 8.61 -6.25 1.98
C LYS A 31 8.95 -4.78 1.76
N ARG A 32 8.01 -4.02 1.18
CA ARG A 32 8.12 -2.58 0.95
C ARG A 32 6.76 -1.91 1.06
N LEU A 33 6.79 -0.58 1.21
CA LEU A 33 5.60 0.24 1.04
C LEU A 33 5.30 0.45 -0.46
N GLY A 34 4.02 0.50 -0.78
CA GLY A 34 3.54 0.90 -2.10
C GLY A 34 3.85 2.37 -2.39
N LEU A 35 4.09 2.69 -3.65
CA LEU A 35 4.25 4.06 -4.13
C LEU A 35 2.91 4.61 -4.62
N PRO A 36 2.63 5.91 -4.45
CA PRO A 36 1.39 6.53 -4.97
C PRO A 36 1.16 6.27 -6.47
N GLY A 37 2.24 6.20 -7.25
CA GLY A 37 2.16 5.89 -8.68
C GLY A 37 1.65 4.48 -9.00
N GLU A 38 1.80 3.52 -8.09
CA GLU A 38 1.29 2.16 -8.28
C GLU A 38 -0.23 2.12 -8.12
N VAL A 39 -0.76 2.85 -7.12
CA VAL A 39 -2.20 3.08 -6.97
C VAL A 39 -2.76 3.81 -8.18
N ALA A 40 -2.09 4.89 -8.61
CA ALA A 40 -2.52 5.70 -9.75
C ALA A 40 -2.61 4.88 -11.06
N LYS A 41 -1.68 3.94 -11.29
CA LYS A 41 -1.70 3.07 -12.46
C LYS A 41 -2.93 2.15 -12.50
N VAL A 42 -3.30 1.54 -11.38
CA VAL A 42 -4.51 0.70 -11.29
C VAL A 42 -5.75 1.55 -11.50
N VAL A 43 -5.82 2.73 -10.86
CA VAL A 43 -6.95 3.67 -11.06
C VAL A 43 -7.05 4.12 -12.52
N ALA A 44 -5.93 4.46 -13.16
CA ALA A 44 -5.91 4.85 -14.56
C ALA A 44 -6.40 3.73 -15.49
N PHE A 45 -6.00 2.47 -15.23
CA PHE A 45 -6.53 1.30 -15.93
C PHE A 45 -8.05 1.17 -15.73
N LEU A 46 -8.54 1.27 -14.49
CA LEU A 46 -9.97 1.15 -14.20
C LEU A 46 -10.83 2.27 -14.83
N LEU A 47 -10.23 3.43 -15.10
CA LEU A 47 -10.88 4.54 -15.80
C LEU A 47 -10.77 4.45 -17.33
N SER A 48 -9.99 3.50 -17.86
CA SER A 48 -9.79 3.32 -19.30
C SER A 48 -10.89 2.47 -19.95
N GLU A 49 -10.98 2.51 -21.27
CA GLU A 49 -11.92 1.67 -22.04
C GLU A 49 -11.65 0.17 -21.89
N ASP A 50 -10.40 -0.22 -21.57
CA ASP A 50 -10.00 -1.60 -21.37
C ASP A 50 -10.70 -2.25 -20.16
N ALA A 51 -11.19 -1.44 -19.22
CA ALA A 51 -11.94 -1.88 -18.04
C ALA A 51 -13.46 -1.69 -18.17
N SER A 52 -13.99 -1.50 -19.38
CA SER A 52 -15.40 -1.14 -19.64
C SER A 52 -16.46 -2.08 -19.04
N TYR A 53 -16.11 -3.32 -18.71
CA TYR A 53 -17.00 -4.29 -18.08
C TYR A 53 -16.64 -4.64 -16.62
N VAL A 54 -15.73 -3.89 -16.01
CA VAL A 54 -15.33 -4.06 -14.60
C VAL A 54 -16.14 -3.10 -13.73
N ASN A 55 -17.04 -3.63 -12.92
CA ASN A 55 -17.84 -2.84 -11.97
C ASN A 55 -18.18 -3.65 -10.70
N GLY A 56 -18.56 -2.95 -9.63
CA GLY A 56 -18.98 -3.57 -8.37
C GLY A 56 -17.88 -4.32 -7.61
N GLN A 57 -16.61 -4.14 -7.99
CA GLN A 57 -15.48 -4.84 -7.37
C GLN A 57 -14.71 -3.92 -6.42
N THR A 58 -14.18 -4.50 -5.35
CA THR A 58 -13.15 -3.89 -4.51
C THR A 58 -11.82 -4.56 -4.84
N ILE A 59 -10.84 -3.76 -5.27
CA ILE A 59 -9.51 -4.26 -5.68
C ILE A 59 -8.50 -3.77 -4.65
N ALA A 60 -7.87 -4.70 -3.92
CA ALA A 60 -6.79 -4.38 -2.99
C ALA A 60 -5.52 -4.00 -3.77
N ILE A 61 -4.92 -2.86 -3.43
CA ILE A 61 -3.67 -2.35 -4.01
C ILE A 61 -2.65 -2.18 -2.89
N ASP A 62 -2.25 -3.29 -2.27
CA ASP A 62 -1.52 -3.30 -1.02
C ASP A 62 -0.37 -4.32 -0.99
N GLY A 63 0.11 -4.76 -2.15
CA GLY A 63 1.18 -5.77 -2.22
C GLY A 63 0.78 -7.14 -1.65
N GLY A 64 -0.52 -7.41 -1.46
CA GLY A 64 -1.03 -8.67 -0.93
C GLY A 64 -1.15 -8.70 0.59
N GLU A 65 -0.95 -7.58 1.27
CA GLU A 65 -1.01 -7.50 2.74
C GLU A 65 -2.38 -7.94 3.30
N SER A 66 -3.48 -7.55 2.66
CA SER A 66 -4.84 -7.97 3.05
C SER A 66 -5.05 -9.49 2.97
N ASN A 67 -4.30 -10.19 2.11
CA ASN A 67 -4.40 -11.64 1.99
C ASN A 67 -3.52 -12.38 3.01
N SER A 68 -2.58 -11.70 3.66
CA SER A 68 -1.74 -12.30 4.71
C SER A 68 -2.53 -12.62 5.98
N TYR A 69 -3.67 -11.96 6.21
CA TYR A 69 -4.52 -12.20 7.39
C TYR A 69 -5.31 -13.53 7.34
N GLY A 70 -5.31 -14.22 6.19
CA GLY A 70 -6.06 -15.47 5.97
C GLY A 70 -5.26 -16.77 6.16
N ASN A 71 -3.97 -16.70 6.52
CA ASN A 71 -3.14 -17.88 6.81
C ASN A 71 -3.02 -18.13 8.33
N VAL A 72 -4.16 -18.22 9.01
CA VAL A 72 -4.28 -18.88 10.32
C VAL A 72 -4.93 -20.25 10.16
#